data_AF-A0A935DX70-F1
#
_entry.id   AF-A0A935DX70-F1
#
_cell.length_a   1.000
_cell.length_b   1.000
_cell.length_c   1.000
_cell.angle_alpha   90.00
_cell.angle_beta   90.00
_cell.angle_gamma   90.00
#
_symmetry.space_group_name_H-M   'P 1'
#
loop_
_entity.id
_entity.type
_entity.pdbx_description
1 polymer ?
#
loop_
_entity_poly.entity_id
_entity_poly.type
_entity_poly.pdbx_seq_one_letter_code
_entity_poly.pdbx_strand_id
1 'polypeptide(L)'
;MHLTDEQLNEYLDNASTERALIETHLDSCDECAARLSTLQALFVDLDSLPEVALSTNLAARFKPRPSLAPQLPRWLTLTVSLQAAAALVALIVAIPFFSVMIPQIETPSFTTWLFEIQSLWTSWLDALSNYQLPITQFPNLTTYPVELSTLFIALAIVSIFWIFGNGLLLRNQNRN
;
A
#
# COMPACT_ATOMS: atom_id res chain seq x y z
N MET A 1 44.67 -22.41 -24.45
CA MET A 1 43.39 -21.72 -24.69
C MET A 1 43.49 -20.40 -23.96
N HIS A 2 43.32 -19.27 -24.65
CA HIS A 2 43.47 -17.91 -24.10
C HIS A 2 42.10 -17.30 -23.81
N LEU A 3 42.06 -16.29 -22.95
CA LEU A 3 40.87 -15.48 -22.73
C LEU A 3 40.54 -14.66 -23.98
N THR A 4 39.25 -14.44 -24.22
CA THR A 4 38.81 -13.53 -25.31
C THR A 4 38.88 -12.08 -24.84
N ASP A 5 38.87 -11.15 -25.79
CA ASP A 5 38.91 -9.72 -25.49
C ASP A 5 37.64 -9.26 -24.74
N GLU A 6 36.50 -9.90 -24.99
CA GLU A 6 35.26 -9.65 -24.25
C GLU A 6 35.41 -10.02 -22.77
N GLN A 7 36.00 -11.19 -22.46
CA GLN A 7 36.21 -11.61 -21.08
C GLN A 7 37.17 -10.70 -20.32
N LEU A 8 38.21 -10.20 -21.01
CA LEU A 8 39.15 -9.23 -20.43
C LEU A 8 38.49 -7.87 -20.18
N ASN A 9 37.67 -7.38 -21.11
CA ASN A 9 36.94 -6.12 -20.92
C ASN A 9 35.86 -6.24 -19.82
N GLU A 10 35.11 -7.34 -19.78
CA GLU A 10 34.15 -7.60 -18.70
C GLU A 10 34.83 -7.68 -17.32
N TYR A 11 36.06 -8.20 -17.27
CA TYR A 11 36.87 -8.20 -16.05
C TYR A 11 37.25 -6.77 -15.63
N LEU A 12 37.70 -5.92 -16.57
CA LEU A 12 38.07 -4.53 -16.31
C LEU A 12 36.86 -3.67 -15.87
N ASP A 13 35.70 -3.91 -16.47
CA ASP A 13 34.45 -3.20 -16.16
C ASP A 13 33.78 -3.69 -14.85
N ASN A 14 34.39 -4.68 -14.16
CA ASN A 14 33.81 -5.38 -13.00
C ASN A 14 32.45 -6.04 -13.30
N ALA A 15 32.19 -6.40 -14.55
CA ALA A 15 30.93 -7.00 -15.02
C ALA A 15 30.99 -8.54 -15.11
N SER A 16 32.19 -9.13 -15.08
CA SER A 16 32.36 -10.58 -15.21
C SER A 16 31.84 -11.36 -13.98
N THR A 17 31.11 -12.45 -14.23
CA THR A 17 30.65 -13.40 -13.21
C THR A 17 31.70 -14.47 -12.85
N GLU A 18 32.79 -14.58 -13.62
CA GLU A 18 33.79 -15.65 -13.50
C GLU A 18 35.19 -15.11 -13.12
N ARG A 19 35.25 -14.02 -12.35
CA ARG A 19 36.51 -13.33 -12.01
C ARG A 19 37.60 -14.24 -11.45
N ALA A 20 37.26 -15.17 -10.55
CA ALA A 20 38.25 -16.06 -9.93
C ALA A 20 38.93 -17.00 -10.95
N LEU A 21 38.19 -17.43 -11.99
CA LEU A 21 38.75 -18.26 -13.07
C LEU A 21 39.66 -17.43 -13.97
N ILE A 22 39.24 -16.20 -14.29
CA ILE A 22 40.03 -15.24 -15.07
C ILE A 22 41.34 -14.90 -14.35
N GLU A 23 41.30 -14.62 -13.05
CA GLU A 23 42.49 -14.32 -12.23
C GLU A 23 43.45 -15.51 -12.20
N THR A 24 42.94 -16.71 -12.00
CA THR A 24 43.76 -17.94 -12.05
C THR A 24 44.42 -18.12 -13.43
N HIS A 25 43.72 -17.76 -14.51
CA HIS A 25 44.28 -17.81 -15.86
C HIS A 25 45.34 -16.73 -16.08
N LEU A 26 45.13 -15.52 -15.59
CA LEU A 26 46.08 -14.40 -15.70
C LEU A 26 47.38 -14.68 -14.95
N ASP A 27 47.30 -15.36 -13.79
CA ASP A 27 48.48 -15.78 -13.02
C ASP A 27 49.33 -16.85 -13.73
N SER A 28 48.73 -17.59 -14.67
CA SER A 28 49.37 -18.71 -15.38
C SER A 28 49.69 -18.44 -16.85
N CYS A 29 49.19 -17.34 -17.42
CA CYS A 29 49.36 -16.99 -18.83
C CYS A 29 49.89 -15.56 -19.03
N ASP A 30 51.21 -15.47 -19.24
CA ASP A 30 51.92 -14.19 -19.46
C ASP A 30 51.36 -13.39 -20.64
N GLU A 31 50.89 -14.07 -21.70
CA GLU A 31 50.31 -13.40 -22.87
C GLU A 31 48.99 -12.69 -22.52
N CYS A 32 48.12 -13.34 -21.74
CA CYS A 32 46.86 -12.72 -21.32
C CYS A 32 47.11 -11.59 -20.32
N ALA A 33 48.11 -11.74 -19.43
CA ALA A 33 48.52 -10.68 -18.52
C ALA A 33 49.09 -9.46 -19.27
N ALA A 34 49.89 -9.66 -20.33
CA ALA A 34 50.42 -8.58 -21.16
C ALA A 34 49.32 -7.86 -21.98
N ARG A 35 48.31 -8.60 -22.46
CA ARG A 35 47.15 -7.99 -23.12
C ARG A 35 46.33 -7.15 -22.14
N LEU A 36 46.08 -7.67 -20.94
CA LEU A 36 45.36 -6.95 -19.89
C LEU A 36 46.10 -5.67 -19.46
N SER A 37 47.42 -5.70 -19.31
CA SER A 37 48.19 -4.49 -18.96
C SER A 37 48.15 -3.45 -20.07
N THR A 38 48.13 -3.88 -21.34
CA THR A 38 47.95 -2.98 -22.49
C THR A 38 46.57 -2.30 -22.45
N LEU A 39 45.50 -3.05 -22.18
CA LEU A 39 44.16 -2.49 -22.04
C LEU A 39 44.06 -1.52 -20.85
N GLN A 40 44.64 -1.87 -19.70
CA GLN A 40 44.68 -1.00 -18.52
C GLN A 40 45.38 0.33 -18.81
N ALA A 41 46.48 0.32 -19.56
CA ALA A 41 47.18 1.54 -19.96
C ALA A 41 46.27 2.45 -20.80
N LEU A 42 45.48 1.88 -21.72
CA LEU A 42 44.52 2.65 -22.52
C LEU A 42 43.43 3.30 -21.65
N PHE A 43 42.90 2.59 -20.65
CA PHE A 43 41.91 3.16 -19.73
C PHE A 43 42.50 4.30 -18.88
N VAL A 44 43.74 4.16 -18.41
CA VAL A 44 44.45 5.24 -17.69
C VAL A 44 44.63 6.47 -18.58
N ASP A 45 44.99 6.27 -19.85
CA ASP A 45 45.11 7.37 -20.81
C ASP A 45 43.76 8.05 -21.06
N LEU A 46 42.66 7.29 -21.16
CA LEU A 46 41.31 7.83 -21.31
C LEU A 46 40.85 8.60 -20.07
N ASP A 47 41.14 8.09 -18.87
CA ASP A 47 40.82 8.77 -17.59
C ASP A 47 41.64 10.06 -17.41
N SER A 48 42.80 10.16 -18.07
CA SER A 48 43.63 11.37 -18.07
C SER A 48 43.10 12.49 -18.97
N LEU A 49 42.08 12.22 -19.79
CA LEU A 49 41.50 13.21 -20.68
C LEU A 49 40.88 14.37 -19.89
N PRO A 50 40.97 15.61 -20.41
CA PRO A 50 40.44 16.77 -19.72
C PRO A 50 38.93 16.64 -19.56
N GLU A 51 38.46 16.80 -18.33
CA GLU A 51 37.05 16.75 -18.01
C GLU A 51 36.32 17.94 -18.67
N VAL A 52 35.35 17.64 -19.51
CA VAL A 52 34.56 18.67 -20.21
C VAL A 52 33.51 19.21 -19.25
N ALA A 53 33.69 20.46 -18.81
CA ALA A 53 32.69 21.14 -18.00
C ALA A 53 31.37 21.24 -18.77
N LEU A 54 30.28 20.73 -18.18
CA LEU A 54 28.95 20.90 -18.76
C LEU A 54 28.61 22.39 -18.83
N SER A 55 28.16 22.85 -20.00
CA SER A 55 27.76 24.25 -20.24
C SER A 55 26.58 24.71 -19.38
N THR A 56 25.81 23.75 -18.86
CA THR A 56 24.59 24.00 -18.08
C THR A 56 24.60 23.16 -16.81
N ASN A 57 24.23 23.78 -15.69
CA ASN A 57 24.10 23.11 -14.41
C ASN A 57 22.84 22.22 -14.39
N LEU A 58 23.00 20.92 -14.67
CA LEU A 58 21.91 19.93 -14.60
C LEU A 58 21.41 19.71 -13.16
N ALA A 59 22.31 19.82 -12.16
CA ALA A 59 21.97 19.64 -10.76
C ALA A 59 20.98 20.70 -10.24
N ALA A 60 20.93 21.88 -10.87
CA ALA A 60 19.95 22.91 -10.55
C ALA A 60 18.51 22.43 -10.71
N ARG A 61 18.23 21.52 -11.66
CA ARG A 61 16.90 20.94 -11.87
C ARG A 61 16.46 19.97 -10.78
N PHE A 62 17.42 19.40 -10.05
CA PHE A 62 17.21 18.43 -8.99
C PHE A 62 17.31 19.03 -7.60
N LYS A 63 17.49 20.36 -7.48
CA LYS A 63 17.40 21.01 -6.17
C LYS A 63 16.01 20.73 -5.59
N PRO A 64 15.92 20.08 -4.41
CA PRO A 64 14.65 19.81 -3.79
C PRO A 64 13.94 21.15 -3.61
N ARG A 65 12.78 21.28 -4.25
CA ARG A 65 11.92 22.45 -4.07
C ARG A 65 11.57 22.49 -2.58
N PRO A 66 11.82 23.59 -1.85
CA PRO A 66 11.37 23.68 -0.47
C PRO A 66 9.86 23.44 -0.47
N SER A 67 9.44 22.32 0.10
CA SER A 67 8.04 22.03 0.32
C SER A 67 7.57 23.05 1.34
N LEU A 68 6.86 24.08 0.86
CA LEU A 68 6.02 24.88 1.73
C LEU A 68 5.06 23.90 2.38
N ALA A 69 5.26 23.62 3.67
CA ALA A 69 4.37 22.76 4.44
C ALA A 69 2.93 23.22 4.15
N PRO A 70 2.05 22.34 3.67
CA PRO A 70 0.71 22.75 3.30
C PRO A 70 0.00 23.24 4.55
N GLN A 71 -0.17 24.55 4.65
CA GLN A 71 -0.93 25.16 5.72
C GLN A 71 -2.39 24.84 5.46
N LEU A 72 -2.92 23.86 6.20
CA LEU A 72 -4.35 23.54 6.17
C LEU A 72 -5.13 24.83 6.48
N PRO A 73 -6.15 25.15 5.69
CA PRO A 73 -6.87 26.39 5.87
C PRO A 73 -7.61 26.36 7.23
N ARG A 74 -7.44 27.42 8.03
CA ARG A 74 -7.91 27.49 9.43
C ARG A 74 -9.40 27.16 9.63
N TRP A 75 -10.23 27.38 8.62
CA TRP A 75 -11.65 27.05 8.68
C TRP A 75 -11.89 25.53 8.78
N LEU A 76 -11.03 24.71 8.17
CA LEU A 76 -11.14 23.25 8.17
C LEU A 76 -10.73 22.67 9.52
N THR A 77 -9.70 23.23 10.16
CA THR A 77 -9.35 22.87 11.54
C THR A 77 -10.44 23.28 12.54
N LEU A 78 -11.11 24.41 12.30
CA LEU A 78 -12.21 24.88 13.15
C LEU A 78 -13.43 23.97 13.04
N THR A 79 -13.85 23.57 11.84
CA THR A 79 -15.00 22.67 11.67
C THR A 79 -14.76 21.30 12.29
N VAL A 80 -13.55 20.73 12.13
CA VAL A 80 -13.18 19.45 12.76
C VAL A 80 -13.20 19.56 14.29
N SER A 81 -12.62 20.62 14.84
CA SER A 81 -12.61 20.83 16.30
C SER A 81 -14.02 21.01 16.88
N LEU A 82 -14.90 21.73 16.16
CA LEU A 82 -16.27 21.97 16.56
C LEU A 82 -17.11 20.69 16.49
N GLN A 83 -16.91 19.87 15.46
CA GLN A 83 -17.58 18.58 15.33
C GLN A 83 -17.15 17.61 16.44
N ALA A 84 -15.86 17.57 16.77
CA ALA A 84 -15.36 16.73 17.87
C ALA A 84 -15.93 17.17 19.22
N ALA A 85 -15.98 18.49 19.48
CA ALA A 85 -16.58 19.04 20.69
C ALA A 85 -18.09 18.73 20.77
N ALA A 86 -18.83 18.89 19.67
CA ALA A 86 -20.25 18.58 19.60
C ALA A 86 -20.53 17.08 19.83
N ALA A 87 -19.70 16.20 19.27
CA ALA A 87 -19.82 14.76 19.50
C ALA A 87 -19.58 14.38 20.96
N LEU A 88 -18.58 14.98 21.62
CA LEU A 88 -18.32 14.77 23.04
C LEU A 88 -19.48 15.27 23.92
N VAL A 89 -20.00 16.46 23.64
CA VAL A 89 -21.15 17.00 24.37
C VAL A 89 -22.38 16.11 24.19
N ALA A 90 -22.66 15.66 22.95
CA ALA A 90 -23.75 14.75 22.68
C ALA A 90 -23.61 13.43 23.44
N LEU A 91 -22.40 12.88 23.52
CA LEU A 91 -22.11 11.65 24.27
C LEU A 91 -22.34 11.86 25.78
N ILE A 92 -21.83 12.95 26.35
CA ILE A 92 -22.02 13.30 27.76
C ILE A 92 -23.51 13.46 28.11
N VAL A 93 -24.29 14.10 27.24
CA VAL A 93 -25.73 14.32 27.44
C VAL A 93 -26.55 13.05 27.20
N ALA A 94 -26.11 12.18 26.28
CA ALA A 94 -26.78 10.92 26.01
C ALA A 94 -26.64 9.92 27.18
N ILE A 95 -25.50 9.89 27.89
CA ILE A 95 -25.26 8.98 29.02
C ILE A 95 -26.38 8.99 30.08
N PRO A 96 -26.77 10.15 30.67
CA PRO A 96 -27.83 10.17 31.67
C PRO A 96 -29.19 9.79 31.08
N PHE A 97 -29.47 10.17 29.83
CA PHE A 97 -30.72 9.82 29.15
C PHE A 97 -30.85 8.29 28.97
N PHE A 98 -29.78 7.63 28.53
CA PHE A 98 -29.74 6.17 28.44
C PHE A 98 -29.83 5.51 29.82
N SER A 99 -29.22 6.07 30.87
CA SER A 99 -29.30 5.50 32.23
C SER A 99 -30.70 5.54 32.86
N VAL A 100 -31.55 6.49 32.45
CA VAL A 100 -32.92 6.64 32.96
C VAL A 100 -33.92 5.85 32.12
N MET A 101 -33.68 5.72 30.81
CA MET A 101 -34.60 5.07 29.89
C MET A 101 -34.32 3.57 29.69
N ILE A 102 -33.14 3.09 30.08
CA ILE A 102 -32.82 1.66 30.12
C ILE A 102 -33.36 1.13 31.46
N PRO A 103 -34.47 0.35 31.49
CA PRO A 103 -34.82 -0.43 32.69
C PRO A 103 -33.60 -1.28 33.08
N GLN A 104 -33.51 -1.77 34.32
CA GLN A 104 -32.44 -2.68 34.76
C GLN A 104 -32.46 -3.97 33.92
N ILE A 105 -32.00 -3.89 32.68
CA ILE A 105 -31.76 -5.02 31.81
C ILE A 105 -30.55 -5.64 32.46
N GLU A 106 -30.76 -6.78 33.12
CA GLU A 106 -29.68 -7.72 33.39
C GLU A 106 -29.03 -7.95 32.04
N THR A 107 -27.96 -7.21 31.75
CA THR A 107 -27.26 -7.37 30.48
C THR A 107 -26.70 -8.78 30.55
N PRO A 108 -27.17 -9.71 29.70
CA PRO A 108 -26.53 -11.01 29.64
C PRO A 108 -25.03 -10.75 29.50
N SER A 109 -24.24 -11.49 30.27
CA SER A 109 -22.79 -11.39 30.17
C SER A 109 -22.39 -11.40 28.70
N PHE A 110 -21.32 -10.68 28.33
CA PHE A 110 -20.84 -10.67 26.94
C PHE A 110 -20.74 -12.09 26.35
N THR A 111 -20.41 -13.07 27.21
CA THR A 111 -20.41 -14.49 26.86
C THR A 111 -21.79 -15.04 26.49
N THR A 112 -22.86 -14.74 27.23
CA THR A 112 -24.22 -15.21 26.90
C THR A 112 -24.71 -14.62 25.57
N TRP A 113 -24.48 -13.32 25.34
CA TRP A 113 -24.77 -12.69 24.05
C TRP A 113 -23.99 -13.33 22.88
N LEU A 114 -22.71 -13.64 23.08
CA LEU A 114 -21.88 -14.28 22.06
C LEU A 114 -22.35 -15.72 21.78
N PHE A 115 -22.73 -16.47 22.82
CA PHE A 115 -23.30 -17.82 22.66
C PHE A 115 -24.65 -17.80 21.95
N GLU A 116 -25.52 -16.84 22.23
CA GLU A 116 -26.80 -16.67 21.53
C GLU A 116 -26.59 -16.36 20.05
N ILE A 117 -25.67 -15.44 19.72
CA ILE A 117 -25.33 -15.12 18.33
C ILE A 117 -24.72 -16.33 17.61
N GLN A 118 -23.82 -17.06 18.28
CA GLN A 118 -23.23 -18.26 17.70
C GLN A 118 -24.29 -19.32 17.41
N SER A 119 -25.26 -19.50 18.32
CA SER A 119 -26.39 -20.42 18.16
C SER A 119 -27.35 -20.00 17.03
N LEU A 120 -27.65 -18.71 16.93
CA LEU A 120 -28.46 -18.16 15.85
C LEU A 120 -27.76 -18.32 14.49
N TRP A 121 -26.43 -18.16 14.47
CA TRP A 121 -25.63 -18.33 13.26
C TRP A 121 -25.59 -19.78 12.79
N THR A 122 -25.39 -20.74 13.69
CA THR A 122 -25.34 -22.17 13.33
C THR A 122 -26.70 -22.69 12.88
N SER A 123 -27.78 -22.30 13.56
CA SER A 123 -29.14 -22.68 13.16
C SER A 123 -29.54 -22.07 11.81
N TRP A 124 -29.13 -20.82 11.53
CA TRP A 124 -29.36 -20.20 10.23
C TRP A 124 -28.57 -20.91 9.12
N LEU A 125 -27.30 -21.26 9.36
CA LEU A 125 -26.49 -22.03 8.41
C LEU A 125 -27.10 -23.40 8.12
N ASP A 126 -27.62 -24.07 9.14
CA ASP A 126 -28.26 -25.38 8.99
C ASP A 126 -29.61 -25.31 8.27
N ALA A 127 -30.37 -24.24 8.49
CA ALA A 127 -31.59 -23.98 7.74
C ALA A 127 -31.30 -23.70 6.26
N LEU A 128 -30.19 -23.02 5.96
CA LEU A 128 -29.79 -22.66 4.60
C LEU A 128 -29.19 -23.84 3.84
N SER A 129 -28.39 -24.68 4.50
CA SER A 129 -27.82 -25.89 3.91
C SER A 129 -28.91 -26.91 3.55
N ASN A 130 -29.98 -26.97 4.35
CA ASN A 130 -31.12 -27.85 4.13
C ASN A 130 -32.24 -27.19 3.31
N TYR A 131 -32.08 -25.94 2.89
CA TYR A 131 -33.08 -25.23 2.10
C TYR A 131 -33.06 -25.74 0.65
N GLN A 132 -33.95 -26.67 0.34
CA GLN A 132 -34.23 -27.06 -1.04
C GLN A 132 -35.12 -26.01 -1.68
N LEU A 133 -34.60 -25.31 -2.70
CA LEU A 133 -35.38 -24.35 -3.47
C LEU A 133 -36.58 -25.06 -4.11
N PRO A 134 -37.83 -24.67 -3.79
CA PRO A 134 -38.99 -25.21 -4.48
C PRO A 134 -38.99 -24.61 -5.89
N ILE A 135 -38.46 -25.36 -6.86
CA ILE A 135 -38.58 -25.05 -8.28
C ILE A 135 -40.00 -25.39 -8.73
N THR A 136 -40.98 -24.63 -8.24
CA THR A 136 -42.37 -24.71 -8.70
C THR A 136 -42.75 -23.40 -9.37
N GLN A 137 -42.64 -23.42 -10.70
CA GLN A 137 -43.36 -22.63 -11.70
C GLN A 137 -44.05 -21.35 -11.17
N PHE A 138 -43.48 -20.19 -11.48
CA PHE A 138 -44.11 -18.89 -11.20
C PHE A 138 -44.88 -18.38 -12.42
N PRO A 139 -46.23 -18.37 -12.41
CA PRO A 139 -46.98 -17.50 -13.30
C PRO A 139 -47.18 -16.13 -12.63
N ASN A 140 -46.68 -15.09 -13.31
CA ASN A 140 -47.09 -13.68 -13.24
C ASN A 140 -47.56 -13.12 -11.87
N LEU A 141 -46.64 -12.51 -11.11
CA LEU A 141 -46.94 -11.29 -10.34
C LEU A 141 -45.70 -10.38 -10.32
N THR A 142 -45.84 -9.18 -10.87
CA THR A 142 -44.88 -8.07 -10.78
C THR A 142 -44.92 -7.49 -9.37
N THR A 143 -44.13 -8.06 -8.48
CA THR A 143 -43.75 -7.48 -7.18
C THR A 143 -42.35 -6.94 -7.33
N TYR A 144 -42.15 -5.62 -7.20
CA TYR A 144 -40.83 -5.01 -7.16
C TYR A 144 -40.10 -5.45 -5.88
N PRO A 145 -39.04 -6.28 -5.96
CA PRO A 145 -38.28 -6.66 -4.79
C PRO A 145 -37.23 -5.57 -4.56
N VAL A 146 -37.34 -4.81 -3.48
CA VAL A 146 -36.14 -4.17 -2.92
C VAL A 146 -35.34 -5.31 -2.29
N GLU A 147 -34.50 -5.95 -3.11
CA GLU A 147 -33.66 -7.04 -2.65
C GLU A 147 -32.73 -6.54 -1.55
N LEU A 148 -32.54 -7.33 -0.48
CA LEU A 148 -31.54 -7.06 0.56
C LEU A 148 -30.15 -6.75 -0.04
N SER A 149 -29.86 -7.31 -1.22
CA SER A 149 -28.67 -7.04 -2.03
C SER A 149 -28.47 -5.55 -2.31
N THR A 150 -29.52 -4.80 -2.65
CA THR A 150 -29.45 -3.37 -2.96
C THR A 150 -29.09 -2.50 -1.75
N LEU A 151 -29.57 -2.89 -0.56
CA LEU A 151 -29.26 -2.20 0.70
C LEU A 151 -27.81 -2.43 1.13
N PHE A 152 -27.31 -3.67 1.01
CA PHE A 152 -25.90 -3.98 1.26
C PHE A 152 -24.97 -3.32 0.24
N ILE A 153 -25.37 -3.26 -1.04
CA ILE A 153 -24.60 -2.57 -2.08
C ILE A 153 -24.53 -1.07 -1.78
N ALA A 154 -25.65 -0.44 -1.39
CA ALA A 154 -25.64 0.98 -1.01
C ALA A 154 -24.74 1.25 0.20
N LEU A 155 -24.81 0.42 1.24
CA LEU A 155 -23.93 0.51 2.41
C LEU A 155 -22.45 0.28 2.07
N ALA A 156 -22.16 -0.71 1.22
CA ALA A 156 -20.80 -0.98 0.75
C ALA A 156 -20.23 0.20 -0.04
N ILE A 157 -21.02 0.79 -0.93
CA ILE A 157 -20.63 1.98 -1.70
C ILE A 157 -20.35 3.15 -0.76
N VAL A 158 -21.24 3.45 0.19
CA VAL A 158 -21.04 4.55 1.16
C VAL A 158 -19.79 4.33 2.00
N SER A 159 -19.55 3.09 2.45
CA SER A 159 -18.36 2.74 3.25
C SER A 159 -17.06 2.87 2.44
N ILE A 160 -17.07 2.42 1.17
CA ILE A 160 -15.92 2.59 0.26
C ILE A 160 -15.63 4.06 0.02
N PHE A 161 -16.65 4.89 -0.24
CA PHE A 161 -16.47 6.33 -0.43
C PHE A 161 -15.96 7.02 0.84
N TRP A 162 -16.42 6.59 2.01
CA TRP A 162 -15.96 7.11 3.29
C TRP A 162 -14.50 6.75 3.57
N ILE A 163 -14.11 5.49 3.34
CA ILE A 163 -12.72 5.03 3.49
C ILE A 163 -11.81 5.67 2.45
N PHE A 164 -12.26 5.81 1.20
CA PHE A 164 -11.45 6.42 0.15
C PHE A 164 -11.29 7.93 0.37
N GLY A 165 -12.36 8.63 0.78
CA GLY A 165 -12.30 10.06 1.11
C GLY A 165 -11.38 10.35 2.30
N ASN A 166 -11.55 9.63 3.40
CA ASN A 166 -10.70 9.79 4.58
C ASN A 166 -9.27 9.26 4.34
N GLY A 167 -9.13 8.15 3.62
CA GLY A 167 -7.84 7.56 3.26
C GLY A 167 -7.03 8.45 2.33
N LEU A 168 -7.67 9.14 1.38
CA LEU A 168 -7.00 10.12 0.50
C LEU A 168 -6.54 11.35 1.30
N LEU A 169 -7.37 11.84 2.23
CA LEU A 169 -7.02 12.94 3.14
C LEU A 169 -5.80 12.59 4.02
N LEU A 170 -5.75 11.39 4.57
CA LEU A 170 -4.65 10.92 5.42
C LEU A 170 -3.40 10.55 4.62
N ARG A 171 -3.55 9.96 3.42
CA ARG A 171 -2.41 9.63 2.53
C ARG A 171 -1.69 10.89 2.06
N ASN A 172 -2.40 11.99 1.88
CA ASN A 172 -1.78 13.27 1.53
C ASN A 172 -1.03 13.93 2.71
N GLN A 173 -1.29 13.49 3.95
CA GLN A 173 -0.53 13.91 5.13
C GLN A 173 0.78 13.12 5.29
N ASN A 174 0.79 11.83 4.94
CA ASN A 174 1.97 10.95 5.09
C ASN A 174 2.99 11.04 3.93
N ARG A 175 2.78 11.95 2.97
CA ARG A 175 3.62 12.09 1.77
C ARG A 175 4.37 13.43 1.70
N ASN A 176 4.42 14.14 2.84
CA ASN A 176 5.32 15.27 3.11
C ASN A 176 6.26 14.90 4.25
#